data_AF-A0A6H0ZQR1-F1
#
_entry.id   AF-A0A6H0ZQR1-F1
#
_cell.length_a   1.000
_cell.length_b   1.000
_cell.length_c   1.000
_cell.angle_alpha   90.00
_cell.angle_beta   90.00
_cell.angle_gamma   90.00
#
_symmetry.space_group_name_H-M   'P 1'
#
loop_
_entity.id
_entity.type
_entity.pdbx_description
1 polymer ?
#
loop_
_entity_poly.entity_id
_entity_poly.type
_entity_poly.pdbx_seq_one_letter_code
_entity_poly.pdbx_strand_id
1 'polypeptide(L)'
;MECPFDFEKHLDFNLSAFTYDPQHFRELAESELGQSALEFLTHPYNVIRMITASDLDRVAVEPLAPFLVKEFGDEATDDRFKQFIGHAARQVLEFVRFAHDRKNLQITRPSLFSSGSGYRREGQERSTMRVSKEQREAWLARTANDDFNVWLNGQVKVDGKLDLDRLYAVAQSYGVTKRYDHLNPGQQRMNIGVVLRRIVPAGTYKQA
;
A
#
# COMPACT_ATOMS: atom_id res chain seq x y z
N MET A 1 -32.26 12.15 15.20
CA MET A 1 -31.88 10.77 15.56
C MET A 1 -30.48 10.85 16.12
N GLU A 2 -30.35 11.07 17.42
CA GLU A 2 -29.06 11.06 18.09
C GLU A 2 -28.59 9.61 18.18
N CYS A 3 -27.42 9.32 17.62
CA CYS A 3 -26.81 8.00 17.73
C CYS A 3 -26.35 7.83 19.19
N PRO A 4 -26.83 6.82 19.94
CA PRO A 4 -26.53 6.67 21.37
C PRO A 4 -25.14 6.07 21.63
N PHE A 5 -24.28 5.98 20.59
CA PHE A 5 -22.95 5.42 20.71
C PHE A 5 -21.95 6.51 21.06
N ASP A 6 -21.56 6.53 22.33
CA ASP A 6 -20.51 7.40 22.85
C ASP A 6 -19.15 6.87 22.36
N PHE A 7 -18.74 7.31 21.16
CA PHE A 7 -17.51 6.90 20.51
C PHE A 7 -16.27 7.21 21.35
N GLU A 8 -16.31 8.26 22.18
CA GLU A 8 -15.19 8.69 23.00
C GLU A 8 -14.82 7.68 24.07
N LYS A 9 -15.80 6.91 24.58
CA LYS A 9 -15.56 5.82 25.56
C LYS A 9 -14.76 4.65 25.00
N HIS A 10 -14.58 4.56 23.69
CA HIS A 10 -13.88 3.46 23.02
C HIS A 10 -12.56 3.89 22.38
N LEU A 11 -12.12 5.12 22.59
CA LEU A 11 -10.80 5.57 22.18
C LEU A 11 -9.75 5.07 23.17
N ASP A 12 -8.71 4.40 22.67
CA ASP A 12 -7.58 3.92 23.45
C ASP A 12 -6.47 4.97 23.61
N PHE A 13 -6.75 6.21 23.21
CA PHE A 13 -5.86 7.36 23.33
C PHE A 13 -6.62 8.60 23.84
N ASN A 14 -5.88 9.52 24.45
CA ASN A 14 -6.40 10.79 24.96
C ASN A 14 -5.38 11.88 24.64
N LEU A 15 -5.78 12.94 23.93
CA LEU A 15 -4.92 14.07 23.54
C LEU A 15 -5.10 15.33 24.40
N SER A 16 -5.86 15.30 25.50
CA SER A 16 -6.13 16.49 26.33
C SER A 16 -4.89 17.21 26.86
N ALA A 17 -3.78 16.50 27.06
CA ALA A 17 -2.49 17.07 27.48
C ALA A 17 -1.47 17.20 26.33
N PHE A 18 -1.88 16.97 25.09
CA PHE A 18 -1.00 17.12 23.93
C PHE A 18 -0.70 18.60 23.69
N THR A 19 0.59 18.94 23.59
CA THR A 19 1.05 20.26 23.18
C THR A 19 2.00 20.08 22.01
N TYR A 20 1.72 20.76 20.90
CA TYR A 20 2.56 20.72 19.72
C TYR A 20 3.81 21.60 19.91
N ASP A 21 4.99 21.02 19.68
CA ASP A 21 6.26 21.77 19.58
C ASP A 21 6.52 22.13 18.11
N PRO A 22 6.40 23.39 17.69
CA PRO A 22 6.51 23.75 16.28
C PRO A 22 7.93 23.69 15.72
N GLN A 23 8.96 23.77 16.56
CA GLN A 23 10.36 23.88 16.14
C GLN A 23 10.54 24.90 14.99
N HIS A 24 11.02 24.44 13.83
CA HIS A 24 11.31 25.24 12.64
C HIS A 24 10.05 25.64 11.86
N PHE A 25 8.86 25.19 12.28
CA PHE A 25 7.57 25.51 11.66
C PHE A 25 6.79 26.58 12.43
N ARG A 26 7.41 27.32 13.36
CA ARG A 26 6.72 28.29 14.23
C ARG A 26 5.78 29.23 13.48
N GLU A 27 6.26 29.90 12.44
CA GLU A 27 5.45 30.84 11.65
C GLU A 27 4.21 30.17 11.03
N LEU A 28 4.38 28.97 10.45
CA LEU A 28 3.27 28.22 9.88
C LEU A 28 2.32 27.73 10.98
N ALA A 29 2.84 27.25 12.11
CA ALA A 29 2.05 26.78 13.23
C ALA A 29 1.19 27.89 13.85
N GLU A 30 1.68 29.13 13.88
CA GLU A 30 0.96 30.29 14.41
C GLU A 30 -0.05 30.87 13.42
N SER A 31 0.04 30.51 12.14
CA SER A 31 -0.93 30.92 11.11
C SER A 31 -2.29 30.21 11.25
N GLU A 32 -3.34 30.79 10.68
CA GLU A 32 -4.68 30.18 10.62
C GLU A 32 -4.66 28.79 9.95
N LEU A 33 -3.86 28.64 8.89
CA LEU A 33 -3.69 27.36 8.18
C LEU A 33 -3.06 26.30 9.08
N GLY A 34 -2.01 26.66 9.83
CA GLY A 34 -1.34 25.73 10.75
C GLY A 34 -2.20 25.34 11.94
N GLN A 35 -2.94 26.28 12.52
CA GLN A 35 -3.88 26.00 13.61
C GLN A 35 -5.00 25.05 13.14
N SER A 36 -5.59 25.32 11.98
CA SER A 36 -6.61 24.46 11.38
C SER A 36 -6.07 23.06 11.06
N ALA A 37 -4.83 22.97 10.60
CA ALA A 37 -4.15 21.70 10.37
C ALA A 37 -3.85 20.92 11.66
N LEU A 38 -3.52 21.60 12.76
CA LEU A 38 -3.33 20.96 14.07
C LEU A 38 -4.66 20.45 14.64
N GLU A 39 -5.73 21.24 14.53
CA GLU A 39 -7.08 20.80 14.88
C GLU A 39 -7.48 19.57 14.07
N PHE A 40 -7.27 19.61 12.75
CA PHE A 40 -7.49 18.47 11.88
C PHE A 40 -6.69 17.23 12.33
N LEU A 41 -5.40 17.36 12.61
CA LEU A 41 -4.55 16.22 12.97
C LEU A 41 -4.85 15.63 14.34
N THR A 42 -5.31 16.46 15.28
CA THR A 42 -5.67 16.05 16.64
C THR A 42 -7.13 15.59 16.75
N HIS A 43 -7.95 15.80 15.71
CA HIS A 43 -9.29 15.25 15.65
C HIS A 43 -9.28 13.71 15.80
N PRO A 44 -10.08 13.10 16.71
CA PRO A 44 -10.01 11.67 17.01
C PRO A 44 -10.04 10.73 15.80
N TYR A 45 -10.90 11.01 14.81
CA TYR A 45 -10.96 10.24 13.57
C TYR A 45 -9.66 10.22 12.77
N ASN A 46 -8.90 11.32 12.75
CA ASN A 46 -7.65 11.41 12.01
C ASN A 46 -6.52 10.71 12.77
N VAL A 47 -6.53 10.81 14.10
CA VAL A 47 -5.63 10.02 14.96
C VAL A 47 -5.86 8.52 14.75
N ILE A 48 -7.11 8.05 14.76
CA ILE A 48 -7.46 6.64 14.49
C ILE A 48 -6.95 6.19 13.11
N ARG A 49 -7.07 7.04 12.07
CA ARG A 49 -6.55 6.73 10.73
C ARG A 49 -5.03 6.52 10.75
N MET A 50 -4.31 7.41 11.43
CA MET A 50 -2.85 7.31 11.57
C MET A 50 -2.43 6.07 12.36
N ILE A 51 -3.11 5.78 13.47
CA ILE A 51 -2.92 4.56 14.27
C ILE A 51 -3.14 3.31 13.41
N THR A 52 -4.30 3.24 12.73
CA THR A 52 -4.66 2.10 11.88
C THR A 52 -3.65 1.89 10.76
N ALA A 53 -3.18 2.95 10.10
CA ALA A 53 -2.15 2.83 9.09
C ALA A 53 -0.82 2.32 9.67
N SER A 54 -0.47 2.77 10.88
CA SER A 54 0.75 2.33 11.58
C SER A 54 0.67 0.85 11.98
N ASP A 55 -0.46 0.39 12.51
CA ASP A 55 -0.72 -1.01 12.83
C ASP A 55 -0.67 -1.93 11.58
N LEU A 56 -0.99 -1.38 10.41
CA LEU A 56 -0.90 -2.06 9.11
C LEU A 56 0.47 -1.93 8.44
N ASP A 57 1.50 -1.44 9.15
CA ASP A 57 2.85 -1.24 8.63
C ASP A 57 2.92 -0.29 7.40
N ARG A 58 1.96 0.65 7.27
CA ARG A 58 1.87 1.66 6.20
C ARG A 58 2.36 3.04 6.64
N VAL A 59 2.41 4.00 5.70
CA VAL A 59 2.71 5.40 5.99
C VAL A 59 1.55 6.03 6.75
N ALA A 60 1.83 6.62 7.92
CA ALA A 60 0.78 7.14 8.80
C ALA A 60 -0.09 8.25 8.19
N VAL A 61 0.52 9.14 7.39
CA VAL A 61 -0.19 10.27 6.77
C VAL A 61 -0.94 9.88 5.48
N GLU A 62 -0.70 8.69 4.93
CA GLU A 62 -1.34 8.22 3.70
C GLU A 62 -2.89 8.27 3.76
N PRO A 63 -3.58 7.73 4.79
CA PRO A 63 -5.03 7.78 4.86
C PRO A 63 -5.61 9.19 5.06
N LEU A 64 -4.79 10.19 5.41
CA LEU A 64 -5.24 11.57 5.59
C LEU A 64 -5.34 12.32 4.26
N ALA A 65 -4.62 11.89 3.23
CA ALA A 65 -4.54 12.56 1.92
C ALA A 65 -5.88 13.02 1.34
N PRO A 66 -6.93 12.17 1.20
CA PRO A 66 -8.20 12.62 0.62
C PRO A 66 -8.92 13.66 1.48
N PHE A 67 -8.73 13.62 2.80
CA PHE A 67 -9.36 14.56 3.73
C PHE A 67 -8.59 15.88 3.79
N LEU A 68 -7.26 15.84 3.69
CA LEU A 68 -6.42 17.03 3.58
C LEU A 68 -6.75 17.83 2.31
N VAL A 69 -6.88 17.17 1.17
CA VAL A 69 -7.29 17.84 -0.08
C VAL A 69 -8.71 18.41 0.02
N LYS A 70 -9.61 17.70 0.69
CA LYS A 70 -10.99 18.18 0.89
C LYS A 70 -11.05 19.41 1.78
N GLU A 71 -10.28 19.45 2.86
CA GLU A 71 -10.32 20.50 3.88
C GLU A 71 -9.49 21.72 3.49
N PHE A 72 -8.30 21.49 2.92
CA PHE A 72 -7.28 22.52 2.68
C PHE A 72 -6.98 22.73 1.19
N GLY A 73 -7.80 22.23 0.28
CA GLY A 73 -7.71 22.54 -1.15
C GLY A 73 -6.29 22.47 -1.74
N ASP A 74 -5.86 23.57 -2.35
CA ASP A 74 -4.57 23.68 -3.03
C ASP A 74 -3.40 23.78 -2.04
N GLU A 75 -3.63 24.31 -0.84
CA GLU A 75 -2.65 24.41 0.24
C GLU A 75 -2.16 23.01 0.67
N ALA A 76 -3.01 21.99 0.58
CA ALA A 76 -2.61 20.60 0.81
C ALA A 76 -1.45 20.14 -0.12
N THR A 77 -1.34 20.74 -1.31
CA THR A 77 -0.31 20.41 -2.29
C THR A 77 1.02 21.12 -2.05
N ASP A 78 1.06 22.11 -1.17
CA ASP A 78 2.29 22.81 -0.80
C ASP A 78 3.25 21.90 -0.02
N ASP A 79 4.53 21.91 -0.41
CA ASP A 79 5.52 21.00 0.18
C ASP A 79 5.88 21.39 1.61
N ARG A 80 5.88 22.69 1.94
CA ARG A 80 6.16 23.15 3.30
C ARG A 80 5.03 22.75 4.24
N PHE A 81 3.78 22.84 3.79
CA PHE A 81 2.61 22.38 4.50
C PHE A 81 2.60 20.85 4.68
N LYS A 82 2.93 20.07 3.64
CA LYS A 82 3.10 18.60 3.79
C LYS A 82 4.17 18.21 4.80
N GLN A 83 5.30 18.93 4.82
CA GLN A 83 6.35 18.71 5.82
C GLN A 83 5.86 19.02 7.23
N PHE A 84 5.08 20.09 7.40
CA PHE A 84 4.43 20.44 8.65
C PHE A 84 3.45 19.36 9.11
N ILE A 85 2.58 18.87 8.22
CA ILE A 85 1.65 17.77 8.50
C ILE A 85 2.42 16.53 8.95
N GLY A 86 3.50 16.16 8.26
CA GLY A 86 4.34 15.02 8.65
C GLY A 86 5.00 15.20 10.03
N HIS A 87 5.45 16.42 10.33
CA HIS A 87 6.05 16.76 11.62
C HIS A 87 5.05 16.72 12.78
N ALA A 88 3.87 17.31 12.60
CA ALA A 88 2.80 17.28 13.60
C ALA A 88 2.24 15.86 13.79
N ALA A 89 2.03 15.10 12.71
CA ALA A 89 1.61 13.71 12.78
C ALA A 89 2.60 12.84 13.58
N ARG A 90 3.91 13.09 13.46
CA ARG A 90 4.93 12.43 14.29
C ARG A 90 4.67 12.65 15.77
N GLN A 91 4.50 13.91 16.18
CA GLN A 91 4.32 14.26 17.59
C GLN A 91 3.01 13.71 18.15
N VAL A 92 1.92 13.76 17.37
CA VAL A 92 0.64 13.16 17.76
C VAL A 92 0.82 11.65 18.01
N LEU A 93 1.47 10.94 17.09
CA LEU A 93 1.71 9.49 17.22
C LEU A 93 2.63 9.16 18.39
N GLU A 94 3.72 9.90 18.58
CA GLU A 94 4.61 9.74 19.73
C GLU A 94 3.88 9.95 21.05
N PHE A 95 3.01 10.95 21.12
CA PHE A 95 2.19 11.19 22.30
C PHE A 95 1.24 10.03 22.60
N VAL A 96 0.68 9.38 21.58
CA VAL A 96 -0.16 8.17 21.73
C VAL A 96 0.64 6.86 21.77
N ARG A 97 1.93 6.93 22.15
CA ARG A 97 2.84 5.80 22.42
C ARG A 97 3.25 4.99 21.19
N PHE A 98 3.31 5.63 20.02
CA PHE A 98 3.94 5.07 18.83
C PHE A 98 5.35 5.63 18.65
N ALA A 99 6.33 4.77 18.43
CA ALA A 99 7.68 5.17 18.06
C ALA A 99 7.83 5.25 16.54
N HIS A 100 8.70 6.14 16.09
CA HIS A 100 9.13 6.21 14.69
C HIS A 100 9.90 4.92 14.31
N ASP A 101 9.41 4.20 13.30
CA ASP A 101 9.97 2.90 12.89
C ASP A 101 10.75 2.99 11.57
N ARG A 102 10.20 3.68 10.57
CA ARG A 102 10.78 3.76 9.22
C ARG A 102 10.63 5.15 8.62
N LYS A 103 11.70 5.62 7.97
CA LYS A 103 11.71 6.85 7.15
C LYS A 103 11.48 6.50 5.68
N ASN A 104 10.90 7.43 4.93
CA ASN A 104 10.82 7.39 3.46
C ASN A 104 10.17 6.12 2.89
N LEU A 105 9.15 5.59 3.57
CA LEU A 105 8.36 4.48 3.05
C LEU A 105 7.54 4.99 1.85
N GLN A 106 7.72 4.34 0.70
CA GLN A 106 7.05 4.71 -0.55
C GLN A 106 5.57 4.37 -0.51
N ILE A 107 4.74 5.30 -0.94
CA ILE A 107 3.30 5.09 -1.14
C ILE A 107 3.12 4.62 -2.59
N THR A 108 2.71 3.38 -2.77
CA THR A 108 2.67 2.73 -4.10
C THR A 108 1.44 3.10 -4.93
N ARG A 109 0.51 3.87 -4.37
CA ARG A 109 -0.72 4.32 -5.04
C ARG A 109 -0.63 5.84 -5.25
N PRO A 110 -1.15 6.38 -6.36
CA PRO A 110 -1.25 7.83 -6.53
C PRO A 110 -1.96 8.46 -5.32
N SER A 111 -1.29 9.41 -4.67
CA SER A 111 -1.74 10.06 -3.43
C SER A 111 -1.08 11.43 -3.29
N LEU A 112 -1.57 12.26 -2.36
CA LEU A 112 -1.00 13.57 -2.02
C LEU A 112 0.47 13.47 -1.60
N PHE A 113 0.80 12.38 -0.90
CA PHE A 113 2.15 12.05 -0.48
C PHE A 113 2.71 10.94 -1.36
N SER A 114 3.93 11.10 -1.84
CA SER A 114 4.68 10.03 -2.53
C SER A 114 5.36 9.08 -1.56
N SER A 115 5.70 9.56 -0.35
CA SER A 115 6.32 8.79 0.71
C SER A 115 6.07 9.41 2.07
N GLY A 116 6.40 8.69 3.14
CA GLY A 116 6.36 9.23 4.50
C GLY A 116 6.92 8.29 5.54
N SER A 117 6.58 8.53 6.79
CA SER A 117 7.06 7.75 7.94
C SER A 117 6.07 6.66 8.32
N GLY A 118 6.61 5.48 8.68
CA GLY A 118 5.88 4.42 9.35
C GLY A 118 6.21 4.41 10.85
N TYR A 119 5.23 4.01 11.65
CA TYR A 119 5.31 4.02 13.11
C TYR A 119 4.88 2.67 13.67
N ARG A 120 5.23 2.42 14.93
CA ARG A 120 4.91 1.17 15.62
C ARG A 120 4.76 1.42 17.12
N ARG A 121 3.88 0.68 17.80
CA ARG A 121 3.86 0.69 19.27
C ARG A 121 5.11 0.02 19.82
N GLU A 122 5.62 0.53 20.94
CA GLU A 122 6.71 -0.16 21.65
C GLU A 122 6.29 -1.60 21.99
N GLY A 123 7.14 -2.57 21.66
CA GLY A 123 6.89 -3.99 21.89
C GLY A 123 5.97 -4.68 20.87
N GLN A 124 5.38 -3.97 19.91
CA GLN A 124 4.70 -4.60 18.78
C GLN A 124 5.75 -5.22 17.86
N GLU A 125 5.63 -6.51 17.55
CA GLU A 125 6.48 -7.13 16.54
C GLU A 125 6.08 -6.67 15.14
N ARG A 126 7.03 -6.68 14.20
CA ARG A 126 6.71 -6.46 12.79
C ARG A 126 5.82 -7.58 12.29
N SER A 127 4.79 -7.23 11.52
CA SER A 127 4.02 -8.26 10.81
C SER A 127 4.97 -9.02 9.90
N THR A 128 5.22 -10.28 10.26
CA THR A 128 6.08 -11.20 9.51
C THR A 128 5.38 -11.81 8.31
N MET A 129 4.26 -11.22 7.85
CA MET A 129 3.67 -11.51 6.53
C MET A 129 4.56 -11.00 5.38
N ARG A 130 5.86 -11.29 5.45
CA ARG A 130 6.73 -11.41 4.29
C ARG A 130 6.70 -12.88 3.92
N VAL A 131 6.07 -13.18 2.78
CA VAL A 131 6.32 -14.45 2.10
C VAL A 131 7.84 -14.55 1.94
N SER A 132 8.47 -15.45 2.70
CA SER A 132 9.93 -15.57 2.67
C SER A 132 10.38 -15.91 1.25
N LYS A 133 11.65 -15.65 0.94
CA LYS A 133 12.22 -16.08 -0.35
C LYS A 133 12.00 -17.59 -0.54
N GLU A 134 12.19 -18.40 0.52
CA GLU A 134 11.91 -19.83 0.48
C GLU A 134 10.41 -20.14 0.33
N GLN A 135 9.50 -19.40 0.96
CA GLN A 135 8.05 -19.61 0.77
C GLN A 135 7.59 -19.24 -0.64
N ARG A 136 8.19 -18.18 -1.23
CA ARG A 136 7.96 -17.80 -2.63
C ARG A 136 8.54 -18.85 -3.56
N GLU A 137 9.74 -19.35 -3.28
CA GLU A 137 10.39 -20.42 -4.04
C GLU A 137 9.66 -21.75 -3.91
N ALA A 138 9.09 -22.09 -2.74
CA ALA A 138 8.29 -23.28 -2.51
C ALA A 138 6.91 -23.17 -3.18
N TRP A 139 6.29 -21.99 -3.17
CA TRP A 139 5.07 -21.72 -3.95
C TRP A 139 5.35 -21.77 -5.45
N LEU A 140 6.47 -21.18 -5.91
CA LEU A 140 6.93 -21.29 -7.30
C LEU A 140 7.28 -22.74 -7.65
N ALA A 141 7.89 -23.54 -6.77
CA ALA A 141 8.22 -24.94 -7.04
C ALA A 141 6.95 -25.80 -7.14
N ARG A 142 5.96 -25.55 -6.27
CA ARG A 142 4.65 -26.22 -6.31
C ARG A 142 3.79 -25.77 -7.49
N THR A 143 3.88 -24.51 -7.89
CA THR A 143 3.01 -23.94 -8.94
C THR A 143 3.67 -24.02 -10.31
N ALA A 144 4.98 -23.79 -10.46
CA ALA A 144 5.69 -23.81 -11.74
C ALA A 144 5.80 -25.20 -12.37
N ASN A 145 5.68 -26.26 -11.56
CA ASN A 145 5.69 -27.66 -12.00
C ASN A 145 4.30 -28.31 -12.07
N ASP A 146 3.23 -27.53 -11.94
CA ASP A 146 1.90 -27.99 -12.32
C ASP A 146 1.88 -28.34 -13.82
N ASP A 147 1.29 -29.46 -14.19
CA ASP A 147 1.07 -29.97 -15.55
C ASP A 147 0.79 -28.85 -16.56
N PHE A 148 -0.07 -27.88 -16.22
CA PHE A 148 -0.38 -26.74 -17.10
C PHE A 148 0.83 -25.84 -17.34
N ASN A 149 1.61 -25.55 -16.30
CA ASN A 149 2.79 -24.69 -16.40
C ASN A 149 3.95 -25.40 -17.11
N VAL A 150 4.09 -26.72 -16.94
CA VAL A 150 5.04 -27.54 -17.70
C VAL A 150 4.67 -27.50 -19.19
N TRP A 151 3.42 -27.81 -19.53
CA TRP A 151 2.91 -27.73 -20.89
C TRP A 151 3.11 -26.35 -21.52
N LEU A 152 2.65 -25.28 -20.84
CA LEU A 152 2.74 -23.94 -21.36
C LEU A 152 4.21 -23.52 -21.57
N ASN A 153 5.09 -23.83 -20.61
CA ASN A 153 6.52 -23.54 -20.75
C ASN A 153 7.15 -24.26 -21.94
N GLY A 154 6.74 -25.50 -22.24
CA GLY A 154 7.19 -26.23 -23.43
C GLY A 154 6.79 -25.56 -24.75
N GLN A 155 5.67 -24.83 -24.76
CA GLN A 155 5.24 -24.08 -25.95
C GLN A 155 5.92 -22.72 -26.08
N VAL A 156 6.12 -22.01 -24.97
CA VAL A 156 6.47 -20.58 -24.98
C VAL A 156 7.91 -20.28 -24.60
N LYS A 157 8.72 -21.28 -24.24
CA LYS A 157 10.15 -21.07 -23.96
C LYS A 157 11.03 -21.60 -25.08
N VAL A 158 12.03 -20.82 -25.46
CA VAL A 158 13.11 -21.19 -26.38
C VAL A 158 14.43 -20.97 -25.63
N ASP A 159 15.29 -21.99 -25.57
CA ASP A 159 16.55 -21.97 -24.83
C ASP A 159 16.40 -21.50 -23.37
N GLY A 160 15.30 -21.89 -22.73
CA GLY A 160 14.97 -21.53 -21.34
C GLY A 160 14.45 -20.10 -21.15
N LYS A 161 14.39 -19.28 -22.20
CA LYS A 161 13.86 -17.90 -22.16
C LYS A 161 12.43 -17.85 -22.68
N LEU A 162 11.63 -16.97 -22.08
CA LEU A 162 10.25 -16.72 -22.52
C LEU A 162 10.26 -16.02 -23.88
N ASP A 163 9.53 -16.60 -24.83
CA ASP A 163 9.23 -16.04 -26.14
C ASP A 163 7.79 -15.50 -26.11
N LEU A 164 7.65 -14.18 -26.24
CA LEU A 164 6.35 -13.52 -26.19
C LEU A 164 5.52 -13.78 -27.44
N ASP A 165 6.15 -13.93 -28.60
CA ASP A 165 5.42 -14.18 -29.84
C ASP A 165 4.77 -15.56 -29.79
N ARG A 166 5.50 -16.57 -29.27
CA ARG A 166 4.93 -17.89 -29.00
C ARG A 166 3.83 -17.85 -27.93
N LEU A 167 4.01 -17.07 -26.87
CA LEU A 167 2.97 -16.90 -25.84
C LEU A 167 1.67 -16.34 -26.43
N TYR A 168 1.77 -15.31 -27.29
CA TYR A 168 0.60 -14.73 -27.95
C TYR A 168 0.03 -15.66 -29.03
N ALA A 169 0.86 -16.42 -29.75
CA ALA A 169 0.38 -17.42 -30.70
C ALA A 169 -0.42 -18.53 -30.00
N VAL A 170 0.06 -19.03 -28.86
CA VAL A 170 -0.68 -19.99 -28.02
C VAL A 170 -1.96 -19.35 -27.47
N ALA A 171 -1.91 -18.11 -27.01
CA ALA A 171 -3.11 -17.40 -26.56
C ALA A 171 -4.17 -17.32 -27.67
N GLN A 172 -3.74 -16.95 -28.88
CA GLN A 172 -4.61 -16.78 -30.04
C GLN A 172 -5.23 -18.10 -30.50
N SER A 173 -4.51 -19.23 -30.43
CA SER A 173 -5.05 -20.54 -30.82
C SER A 173 -6.21 -20.99 -29.93
N TYR A 174 -6.31 -20.45 -28.72
CA TYR A 174 -7.45 -20.64 -27.79
C TYR A 174 -8.41 -19.44 -27.76
N GLY A 175 -8.34 -18.53 -28.73
CA GLY A 175 -9.26 -17.41 -28.86
C GLY A 175 -8.98 -16.22 -27.93
N VAL A 176 -7.81 -16.15 -27.29
CA VAL A 176 -7.39 -15.01 -26.46
C VAL A 176 -6.66 -13.99 -27.32
N THR A 177 -7.33 -12.88 -27.64
CA THR A 177 -6.80 -11.82 -28.51
C THR A 177 -6.28 -10.59 -27.75
N LYS A 178 -6.51 -10.53 -26.42
CA LYS A 178 -6.14 -9.38 -25.60
C LYS A 178 -4.62 -9.26 -25.45
N ARG A 179 -4.10 -8.07 -25.78
CA ARG A 179 -2.68 -7.67 -25.70
C ARG A 179 -2.35 -6.97 -24.38
N TYR A 180 -1.14 -7.15 -23.88
CA TYR A 180 -0.64 -6.60 -22.61
C TYR A 180 0.70 -5.86 -22.76
N ASP A 181 0.85 -5.15 -23.87
CA ASP A 181 2.15 -4.66 -24.35
C ASP A 181 2.82 -3.64 -23.43
N HIS A 182 2.03 -3.01 -22.56
CA HIS A 182 2.48 -2.05 -21.55
C HIS A 182 3.07 -2.73 -20.29
N LEU A 183 3.01 -4.06 -20.18
CA LEU A 183 3.51 -4.82 -19.02
C LEU A 183 4.84 -5.50 -19.32
N ASN A 184 5.61 -5.84 -18.29
CA ASN A 184 6.85 -6.59 -18.49
C ASN A 184 6.55 -8.05 -18.92
N PRO A 185 7.50 -8.76 -19.59
CA PRO A 185 7.25 -10.09 -20.14
C PRO A 185 6.70 -11.12 -19.14
N GLY A 186 7.17 -11.07 -17.89
CA GLY A 186 6.69 -11.97 -16.83
C GLY A 186 5.23 -11.69 -16.44
N GLN A 187 4.85 -10.41 -16.36
CA GLN A 187 3.46 -10.00 -16.10
C GLN A 187 2.53 -10.35 -17.27
N GLN A 188 3.00 -10.20 -18.52
CA GLN A 188 2.24 -10.63 -19.71
C GLN A 188 1.95 -12.12 -19.66
N ARG A 189 2.98 -12.95 -19.40
CA ARG A 189 2.84 -14.40 -19.22
C ARG A 189 1.88 -14.76 -18.09
N MET A 190 1.96 -14.07 -16.96
CA MET A 190 1.06 -14.32 -15.83
C MET A 190 -0.40 -14.08 -16.22
N ASN A 191 -0.71 -12.92 -16.79
CA ASN A 191 -2.07 -12.55 -17.16
C ASN A 191 -2.64 -13.48 -18.24
N ILE A 192 -1.87 -13.80 -19.28
CA ILE A 192 -2.28 -14.72 -20.33
C ILE A 192 -2.46 -16.15 -19.77
N GLY A 193 -1.53 -16.60 -18.93
CA GLY A 193 -1.58 -17.93 -18.30
C GLY A 193 -2.82 -18.15 -17.44
N VAL A 194 -3.27 -17.12 -16.70
CA VAL A 194 -4.52 -17.18 -15.90
C VAL A 194 -5.75 -17.38 -16.79
N VAL A 195 -5.79 -16.72 -17.95
CA VAL A 195 -6.90 -16.88 -18.91
C VAL A 195 -6.84 -18.26 -19.57
N LEU A 196 -5.67 -18.64 -20.09
CA LEU A 196 -5.43 -19.94 -20.73
C LEU A 196 -5.83 -21.11 -19.80
N ARG A 197 -5.50 -21.03 -18.51
CA ARG A 197 -5.84 -22.08 -17.54
C ARG A 197 -7.33 -22.37 -17.40
N ARG A 198 -8.20 -21.40 -17.73
CA ARG A 198 -9.66 -21.55 -17.68
C ARG A 198 -10.25 -22.15 -18.96
N ILE A 199 -9.54 -22.00 -20.08
CA ILE A 199 -10.08 -22.32 -21.42
C ILE A 199 -9.39 -23.53 -22.06
N VAL A 200 -8.13 -23.81 -21.71
CA VAL A 200 -7.43 -25.00 -22.20
C VAL A 200 -7.98 -26.23 -21.48
N PRO A 201 -8.51 -27.23 -22.21
CA PRO A 201 -9.00 -28.46 -21.60
C PRO A 201 -7.91 -29.19 -20.82
N ALA A 202 -8.26 -29.74 -19.66
CA ALA A 202 -7.28 -30.45 -18.81
C ALA A 202 -6.63 -31.65 -19.50
N GLY A 203 -7.32 -32.31 -20.42
CA GLY A 203 -6.77 -33.41 -21.22
C GLY A 203 -5.58 -33.00 -22.10
N THR A 204 -5.44 -31.71 -22.43
CA THR A 204 -4.35 -31.19 -23.27
C THR A 204 -3.00 -31.17 -22.57
N TYR A 205 -2.98 -30.97 -21.25
CA TYR A 205 -1.74 -30.81 -20.49
C TYR A 205 -1.50 -31.88 -19.42
N LYS A 206 -2.49 -32.74 -19.11
CA LYS A 206 -2.32 -33.86 -18.16
C LYS A 206 -1.71 -35.14 -18.77
N GLN A 207 -1.31 -35.12 -20.04
CA GLN A 207 -0.75 -36.27 -20.77
C GLN A 207 0.66 -36.02 -21.35
N ALA A 208 1.30 -34.92 -20.96
CA ALA A 208 2.64 -34.53 -21.44
C ALA A 208 3.73 -34.82 -20.41
#